data_AF-A0A4R5LVT6-F1
#
_entry.id   AF-A0A4R5LVT6-F1
#
_cell.length_a   1.000
_cell.length_b   1.000
_cell.length_c   1.000
_cell.angle_alpha   90.00
_cell.angle_beta   90.00
_cell.angle_gamma   90.00
#
_symmetry.space_group_name_H-M   'P 1'
#
loop_
_entity.id
_entity.type
_entity.pdbx_description
1 polymer ?
#
loop_
_entity_poly.entity_id
_entity_poly.type
_entity_poly.pdbx_seq_one_letter_code
_entity_poly.pdbx_strand_id
1 'polypeptide(L)'
;MRNMVIAAALAGTFFSQQAASLSLAPEEFLASRQLACVLAEQSLGYLSETEYGARTHTVLDGFDDTERDTILAKALGYMDGLMFSIDEGDDDQVHGRLRSYVESSDCESSEYYQATVSL
;
A
#
# COMPACT_ATOMS: atom_id res chain seq x y z
N MET A 1 -48.59 12.60 1.00
CA MET A 1 -47.87 12.40 -0.28
C MET A 1 -46.52 13.13 -0.34
N ARG A 2 -46.33 14.29 0.31
CA ARG A 2 -45.04 15.03 0.31
C ARG A 2 -43.91 14.36 1.13
N ASN A 3 -44.25 13.66 2.22
CA ASN A 3 -43.26 12.97 3.07
C ASN A 3 -42.71 11.67 2.46
N MET A 4 -43.39 11.11 1.44
CA MET A 4 -42.96 9.87 0.78
C MET A 4 -41.85 10.13 -0.27
N VAL A 5 -41.82 11.35 -0.81
CA VAL A 5 -40.80 11.77 -1.80
C VAL A 5 -39.44 12.03 -1.13
N ILE A 6 -39.44 12.51 0.12
CA ILE A 6 -38.20 12.77 0.88
C ILE A 6 -37.51 11.46 1.28
N ALA A 7 -38.27 10.43 1.64
CA ALA A 7 -37.70 9.11 1.96
C ALA A 7 -37.06 8.43 0.74
N ALA A 8 -37.61 8.63 -0.46
CA ALA A 8 -37.03 8.10 -1.70
C ALA A 8 -35.76 8.84 -2.12
N ALA A 9 -35.67 10.15 -1.86
CA ALA A 9 -34.47 10.95 -2.19
C ALA A 9 -33.25 10.61 -1.31
N LEU A 10 -33.46 10.21 -0.04
CA LEU A 10 -32.39 9.78 0.87
C LEU A 10 -31.89 8.34 0.60
N ALA A 11 -32.71 7.50 -0.04
CA ALA A 11 -32.33 6.13 -0.38
C ALA A 11 -31.45 6.04 -1.66
N GLY A 12 -31.47 7.08 -2.49
CA GLY A 12 -30.72 7.12 -3.76
C GLY A 12 -29.22 7.40 -3.62
N THR A 13 -28.76 7.92 -2.48
CA THR A 13 -27.35 8.31 -2.28
C THR A 13 -26.45 7.18 -1.78
N PHE A 14 -26.99 5.98 -1.52
CA PHE A 14 -26.22 4.85 -0.98
C PHE A 14 -25.72 3.85 -2.04
N PHE A 15 -26.10 3.98 -3.31
CA PHE A 15 -25.87 2.93 -4.33
C PHE A 15 -24.74 3.18 -5.31
N SER A 16 -23.76 4.05 -5.01
CA SER A 16 -22.65 4.31 -5.94
C SER A 16 -21.27 4.35 -5.30
N GLN A 17 -21.12 3.76 -4.11
CA GLN A 17 -19.78 3.33 -3.71
C GLN A 17 -19.42 2.15 -4.60
N GLN A 18 -18.76 2.43 -5.72
CA GLN A 18 -18.01 1.43 -6.45
C GLN A 18 -17.09 0.79 -5.42
N ALA A 19 -17.42 -0.43 -5.01
CA ALA A 19 -16.47 -1.27 -4.31
C ALA A 19 -15.37 -1.53 -5.31
N ALA A 20 -14.37 -0.64 -5.36
CA ALA A 20 -13.10 -0.93 -5.98
C ALA A 20 -12.61 -2.16 -5.25
N SER A 21 -12.74 -3.31 -5.90
CA SER A 21 -12.14 -4.52 -5.40
C SER A 21 -10.68 -4.18 -5.23
N LEU A 22 -10.19 -4.24 -3.99
CA LEU A 22 -8.81 -4.04 -3.60
C LEU A 22 -7.85 -5.11 -4.20
N SER A 23 -8.25 -5.74 -5.31
CA SER A 23 -7.42 -6.58 -6.17
C SER A 23 -6.62 -5.65 -7.06
N LEU A 24 -5.34 -5.52 -6.73
CA LEU A 24 -4.37 -4.83 -7.57
C LEU A 24 -4.19 -5.59 -8.87
N ALA A 25 -3.91 -4.86 -9.95
CA ALA A 25 -3.23 -5.46 -11.08
C ALA A 25 -1.84 -5.99 -10.63
N PRO A 26 -1.29 -7.04 -11.27
CA PRO A 26 0.01 -7.60 -10.89
C PRO A 26 1.12 -6.55 -10.76
N GLU A 27 1.15 -5.60 -11.68
CA GLU A 27 2.09 -4.47 -11.74
C GLU A 27 1.92 -3.50 -10.56
N GLU A 28 0.70 -3.15 -10.18
CA GLU A 28 0.43 -2.29 -9.02
C GLU A 28 0.80 -3.00 -7.71
N PHE A 29 0.60 -4.33 -7.64
CA PHE A 29 1.04 -5.12 -6.49
C PHE A 29 2.56 -5.10 -6.35
N LEU A 30 3.29 -5.29 -7.45
CA LEU A 30 4.75 -5.15 -7.46
C LEU A 30 5.19 -3.75 -7.03
N ALA A 31 4.59 -2.72 -7.61
CA ALA A 31 4.89 -1.33 -7.25
C ALA A 31 4.62 -1.06 -5.76
N SER A 32 3.54 -1.61 -5.19
CA SER A 32 3.22 -1.44 -3.76
C SER A 32 4.25 -2.10 -2.84
N ARG A 33 4.79 -3.27 -3.21
CA ARG A 33 5.86 -3.92 -2.44
C ARG A 33 7.19 -3.17 -2.56
N GLN A 34 7.54 -2.72 -3.76
CA GLN A 34 8.74 -1.91 -3.97
C GLN A 34 8.67 -0.59 -3.20
N LEU A 35 7.49 0.05 -3.19
CA LEU A 35 7.29 1.28 -2.44
C LEU A 35 7.35 1.03 -0.93
N ALA A 36 6.86 -0.10 -0.42
CA ALA A 36 7.01 -0.47 0.98
C ALA A 36 8.50 -0.60 1.38
N CYS A 37 9.36 -1.15 0.51
CA CYS A 37 10.81 -1.17 0.74
C CYS A 37 11.42 0.24 0.80
N VAL A 38 11.05 1.13 -0.13
CA VAL A 38 11.50 2.53 -0.11
C VAL A 38 11.07 3.24 1.19
N LEU A 39 9.84 3.00 1.65
CA LEU A 39 9.34 3.53 2.92
C LEU A 39 10.10 2.98 4.14
N ALA A 40 10.45 1.68 4.11
CA ALA A 40 11.24 1.05 5.17
C ALA A 40 12.65 1.63 5.24
N GLU A 41 13.33 1.76 4.10
CA GLU A 41 14.68 2.35 4.02
C GLU A 41 14.67 3.83 4.43
N GLN A 42 13.65 4.59 4.04
CA GLN A 42 13.46 5.96 4.49
C GLN A 42 13.24 6.03 6.02
N SER A 43 12.42 5.15 6.58
CA SER A 43 12.16 5.08 8.02
C SER A 43 13.42 4.75 8.83
N LEU A 44 14.32 3.93 8.27
CA LEU A 44 15.64 3.62 8.84
C LEU A 44 16.68 4.73 8.65
N GLY A 45 16.36 5.78 7.88
CA GLY A 45 17.28 6.86 7.54
C GLY A 45 18.38 6.47 6.55
N TYR A 46 18.17 5.41 5.76
CA TYR A 46 19.12 4.97 4.73
C TYR A 46 19.05 5.85 3.47
N LEU A 47 17.94 6.57 3.28
CA LEU A 47 17.72 7.46 2.15
C LEU A 47 17.69 8.91 2.63
N SER A 48 18.34 9.78 1.87
CA SER A 48 18.09 11.22 1.94
C SER A 48 16.72 11.55 1.33
N GLU A 49 16.18 12.73 1.64
CA GLU A 49 14.90 13.20 1.07
C GLU A 49 14.91 13.21 -0.47
N THR A 50 16.05 13.55 -1.08
CA THR A 50 16.21 13.53 -2.54
C THR A 50 16.20 12.09 -3.09
N GLU A 51 16.87 11.15 -2.42
CA GLU A 51 16.88 9.74 -2.82
C GLU A 51 15.51 9.09 -2.64
N TYR A 52 14.83 9.38 -1.53
CA TYR A 52 13.46 8.95 -1.30
C TYR A 52 12.53 9.45 -2.41
N GLY A 53 12.56 10.76 -2.71
CA GLY A 53 11.75 11.33 -3.78
C GLY A 53 12.03 10.72 -5.15
N ALA A 54 13.31 10.51 -5.49
CA ALA A 54 13.71 9.89 -6.75
C ALA A 54 13.23 8.44 -6.85
N ARG A 55 13.41 7.63 -5.80
CA ARG A 55 13.00 6.22 -5.80
C ARG A 55 11.49 6.06 -5.81
N THR A 56 10.76 6.84 -5.02
CA THR A 56 9.29 6.86 -5.08
C THR A 56 8.80 7.26 -6.47
N HIS A 57 9.42 8.26 -7.10
CA HIS A 57 9.06 8.65 -8.47
C HIS A 57 9.31 7.51 -9.46
N THR A 58 10.46 6.82 -9.37
CA THR A 58 10.76 5.67 -10.23
C THR A 58 9.76 4.53 -10.07
N VAL A 59 9.37 4.19 -8.83
CA VAL A 59 8.39 3.11 -8.57
C VAL A 59 7.00 3.46 -9.12
N LEU A 60 6.63 4.74 -9.06
CA LEU A 60 5.31 5.24 -9.48
C LEU A 60 5.27 5.75 -10.92
N ASP A 61 6.36 5.61 -11.67
CA ASP A 61 6.41 6.01 -13.08
C ASP A 61 5.49 5.12 -13.92
N GLY A 62 4.82 5.72 -14.90
CA GLY A 62 3.87 5.02 -15.77
C GLY A 62 2.47 4.74 -15.20
N PHE A 63 2.26 4.90 -13.89
CA PHE A 63 0.93 4.80 -13.27
C PHE A 63 0.18 6.13 -13.29
N ASP A 64 -1.15 6.08 -13.42
CA ASP A 64 -2.00 7.25 -13.25
C ASP A 64 -2.21 7.62 -11.77
N ASP A 65 -2.84 8.77 -11.50
CA ASP A 65 -2.99 9.28 -10.14
C ASP A 65 -3.84 8.36 -9.24
N THR A 66 -4.84 7.67 -9.78
CA THR A 66 -5.69 6.76 -9.00
C THR A 66 -4.95 5.46 -8.67
N GLU A 67 -4.19 4.94 -9.64
CA GLU A 67 -3.32 3.78 -9.46
C GLU A 67 -2.25 4.09 -8.40
N ARG A 68 -1.62 5.27 -8.47
CA ARG A 68 -0.62 5.74 -7.49
C ARG A 68 -1.16 5.82 -6.07
N ASP A 69 -2.34 6.41 -5.89
CA ASP A 69 -3.00 6.48 -4.58
C ASP A 69 -3.28 5.08 -4.01
N THR A 70 -3.71 4.16 -4.88
CA THR A 70 -3.97 2.77 -4.51
C THR A 70 -2.67 2.04 -4.13
N ILE A 71 -1.61 2.20 -4.92
CA ILE A 71 -0.27 1.65 -4.66
C ILE A 71 0.27 2.15 -3.32
N LEU A 72 0.17 3.46 -3.06
CA LEU A 72 0.63 4.06 -1.81
C LEU A 72 -0.15 3.54 -0.60
N ALA A 73 -1.49 3.51 -0.68
CA ALA A 73 -2.32 3.00 0.41
C ALA A 73 -1.98 1.53 0.74
N LYS A 74 -1.65 0.73 -0.27
CA LYS A 74 -1.26 -0.68 -0.11
C LYS A 74 0.14 -0.83 0.48
N ALA A 75 1.09 -0.01 0.04
CA ALA A 75 2.43 0.02 0.63
C ALA A 75 2.37 0.37 2.12
N LEU A 76 1.60 1.38 2.49
CA LEU A 76 1.37 1.76 3.89
C LEU A 76 0.70 0.63 4.68
N GLY A 77 -0.37 0.02 4.15
CA GLY A 77 -1.02 -1.11 4.80
C GLY A 77 -0.12 -2.34 4.96
N TYR A 78 0.81 -2.57 4.03
CA TYR A 78 1.84 -3.60 4.17
C TYR A 78 2.80 -3.30 5.32
N MET A 79 3.27 -2.04 5.41
CA MET A 79 4.14 -1.58 6.50
C MET A 79 3.44 -1.67 7.86
N ASP A 80 2.18 -1.27 7.95
CA ASP A 80 1.38 -1.39 9.18
C ASP A 80 1.19 -2.85 9.57
N GLY A 81 0.93 -3.72 8.59
CA GLY A 81 0.86 -5.17 8.79
C GLY A 81 2.19 -5.76 9.29
N LEU A 82 3.31 -5.28 8.76
CA LEU A 82 4.64 -5.66 9.22
C LEU A 82 4.88 -5.22 10.67
N MET A 83 4.34 -4.08 11.10
CA MET A 83 4.44 -3.59 12.48
C MET A 83 3.39 -4.18 13.41
N PHE A 84 2.48 -5.02 12.91
CA PHE A 84 1.46 -5.64 13.74
C PHE A 84 2.10 -6.34 14.94
N SER A 85 1.54 -6.08 16.14
CA SER A 85 2.00 -6.52 17.46
C SER A 85 3.27 -5.86 18.05
N ILE A 86 3.87 -4.90 17.35
CA ILE A 86 4.94 -4.05 17.91
C ILE A 86 4.30 -2.81 18.53
N ASP A 87 4.76 -2.42 19.72
CA ASP A 87 4.37 -1.15 20.33
C ASP A 87 5.05 0.01 19.59
N GLU A 88 4.28 1.02 19.16
CA GLU A 88 4.81 2.16 18.41
C GLU A 88 5.86 2.97 19.19
N GLY A 89 5.88 2.88 20.52
CA GLY A 89 6.89 3.51 21.38
C GLY A 89 8.16 2.70 21.56
N ASP A 90 8.24 1.47 21.01
CA ASP A 90 9.43 0.62 21.05
C ASP A 90 10.23 0.75 19.75
N ASP A 91 10.98 1.86 19.67
CA ASP A 91 11.82 2.18 18.51
C ASP A 91 12.81 1.05 18.16
N ASP A 92 13.31 0.31 19.16
CA ASP A 92 14.27 -0.78 18.94
C ASP A 92 13.60 -1.95 18.20
N GLN A 93 12.38 -2.33 18.60
CA GLN A 93 11.61 -3.36 17.90
C GLN A 93 11.19 -2.92 16.49
N VAL A 94 10.76 -1.66 16.34
CA VAL A 94 10.40 -1.08 15.03
C VAL A 94 11.60 -1.10 14.09
N HIS A 95 12.75 -0.54 14.49
CA HIS A 95 13.98 -0.54 13.68
C HIS A 95 14.47 -1.95 13.39
N GLY A 96 14.39 -2.86 14.37
CA GLY A 96 14.76 -4.27 14.19
C GLY A 96 13.91 -4.95 13.12
N ARG A 97 12.59 -4.73 13.13
CA ARG A 97 11.68 -5.29 12.14
C ARG A 97 11.90 -4.68 10.75
N LEU A 98 12.05 -3.37 10.66
CA LEU A 98 12.34 -2.66 9.41
C LEU A 98 13.65 -3.14 8.79
N ARG A 99 14.72 -3.29 9.59
CA ARG A 99 16.01 -3.81 9.11
C ARG A 99 15.87 -5.22 8.56
N SER A 100 15.22 -6.11 9.32
CA SER A 100 14.95 -7.48 8.87
C SER A 100 14.14 -7.54 7.58
N TYR A 101 13.25 -6.58 7.34
CA TYR A 101 12.46 -6.50 6.12
C TYR A 101 13.29 -6.01 4.93
N VAL A 102 14.07 -4.94 5.10
CA VAL A 102 14.97 -4.41 4.06
C VAL A 102 16.03 -5.44 3.65
N GLU A 103 16.53 -6.22 4.60
CA GLU A 103 17.50 -7.31 4.35
C GLU A 103 16.84 -8.59 3.80
N SER A 104 15.51 -8.64 3.71
CA SER A 104 14.80 -9.81 3.20
C SER A 104 14.79 -9.82 1.66
N SER A 105 14.58 -11.02 1.09
CA SER A 105 14.36 -11.20 -0.34
C SER A 105 13.11 -10.47 -0.87
N ASP A 106 12.26 -9.94 0.01
CA ASP A 106 11.09 -9.17 -0.39
C ASP A 106 11.47 -7.83 -1.02
N CYS A 107 12.60 -7.24 -0.59
CA CYS A 107 13.12 -6.00 -1.17
C CYS A 107 14.10 -6.22 -2.33
N GLU A 108 14.57 -7.45 -2.54
CA GLU A 108 15.42 -7.81 -3.68
C GLU A 108 14.63 -8.31 -4.90
N SER A 109 13.45 -8.93 -4.70
CA SER A 109 12.73 -9.61 -5.78
C SER A 109 11.64 -8.76 -6.44
N SER A 110 11.83 -8.51 -7.73
CA SER A 110 10.82 -7.92 -8.64
C SER A 110 9.90 -8.96 -9.29
N GLU A 111 9.99 -10.23 -8.92
CA GLU A 111 9.29 -11.33 -9.59
C GLU A 111 8.14 -11.87 -8.73
N TYR A 112 6.95 -12.00 -9.32
CA TYR A 112 5.88 -12.80 -8.76
C TYR A 112 5.82 -14.14 -9.50
N TYR A 113 5.45 -15.20 -8.78
CA TYR A 113 5.05 -16.46 -9.42
C TYR A 113 3.53 -16.61 -9.32
N GLN A 114 2.88 -16.94 -10.43
CA GLN A 114 1.45 -17.23 -10.43
C GLN A 114 1.23 -18.60 -9.80
N ALA A 115 0.75 -18.62 -8.56
CA ALA A 115 0.34 -19.84 -7.88
C ALA A 115 -1.14 -20.09 -8.17
N THR A 116 -1.46 -21.15 -8.93
CA THR A 116 -2.85 -21.63 -8.98
C THR A 116 -3.00 -22.66 -7.88
N VAL A 117 -3.78 -22.33 -6.85
CA VAL A 117 -4.08 -23.27 -5.76
C VAL A 117 -5.32 -24.06 -6.16
N SER A 118 -5.19 -25.39 -6.26
CA SER A 118 -6.35 -26.28 -6.36
C SER A 118 -7.03 -26.31 -5.00
N LEU A 119 -8.22 -25.69 -4.90
CA LEU A 119 -9.09 -25.77 -3.72
C LEU A 119 -9.83 -27.11 -3.68
#